data_AF-A0A0B2V049-F1
#
_entry.id   AF-A0A0B2V049-F1
#
_cell.length_a   1.000
_cell.length_b   1.000
_cell.length_c   1.000
_cell.angle_alpha   90.00
_cell.angle_beta   90.00
_cell.angle_gamma   90.00
#
_symmetry.space_group_name_H-M   'P 1'
#
loop_
_entity.id
_entity.type
_entity.pdbx_description
1 polymer ?
#
loop_
_entity_poly.entity_id
_entity_poly.type
_entity_poly.pdbx_seq_one_letter_code
_entity_poly.pdbx_strand_id
1 'polypeptide(L)'
;MVKSREELTNKIMIAKVEKGLTWAQVANAVGQSKEWTTAACLGQMQMTKEQAEIVGKLFDLSEEGIAWLQTVPYKGSAGLPHDPLLYRLNEVILIVCKCFRL
;
A
#
# COMPACT_ATOMS: atom_id res chain seq x y z
N MET A 1 18.73 7.35 2.24
CA MET A 1 18.63 6.06 2.91
C MET A 1 17.24 5.87 3.49
N VAL A 2 16.49 4.88 3.03
CA VAL A 2 15.17 4.51 3.57
C VAL A 2 15.39 3.54 4.73
N LYS A 3 14.92 3.87 5.94
CA LYS A 3 15.17 3.06 7.14
C LYS A 3 14.04 2.08 7.47
N SER A 4 12.82 2.32 6.98
CA SER A 4 11.68 1.44 7.21
C SER A 4 10.68 1.46 6.04
N ARG A 5 9.81 0.43 5.99
CA ARG A 5 8.72 0.34 5.01
C ARG A 5 7.74 1.51 5.14
N GLU A 6 7.53 2.02 6.35
CA GLU A 6 6.66 3.16 6.64
C GLU A 6 7.22 4.47 6.07
N GLU A 7 8.53 4.71 6.23
CA GLU A 7 9.19 5.87 5.62
C GLU A 7 9.06 5.86 4.10
N LEU A 8 9.16 4.68 3.47
CA LEU A 8 8.97 4.53 2.03
C LEU A 8 7.53 4.84 1.62
N THR A 9 6.54 4.33 2.35
CA THR A 9 5.13 4.64 2.10
C THR A 9 4.87 6.15 2.18
N ASN A 10 5.42 6.83 3.20
CA ASN A 10 5.29 8.27 3.34
C ASN A 10 5.91 9.02 2.16
N LYS A 11 7.09 8.59 1.68
CA LYS A 11 7.71 9.17 0.48
C LYS A 11 6.86 8.98 -0.77
N ILE A 12 6.29 7.79 -0.98
CA ILE A 12 5.40 7.52 -2.12
C ILE A 12 4.17 8.43 -2.05
N MET A 13 3.59 8.63 -0.86
CA MET A 13 2.44 9.52 -0.67
C MET A 13 2.77 10.98 -0.97
N ILE A 14 3.93 11.47 -0.52
CA ILE A 14 4.40 12.83 -0.82
C ILE A 14 4.62 12.99 -2.33
N ALA A 15 5.38 12.07 -2.94
CA ALA A 15 5.67 12.11 -4.38
C ALA A 15 4.39 12.04 -5.23
N LYS A 16 3.39 11.27 -4.79
CA LYS A 16 2.08 11.21 -5.44
C LYS A 16 1.39 12.58 -5.45
N VAL A 17 1.39 13.27 -4.30
CA VAL A 17 0.75 14.58 -4.14
C VAL A 17 1.49 15.64 -4.94
N GLU A 18 2.82 15.67 -4.86
CA GLU A 18 3.66 16.62 -5.61
C GLU A 18 3.49 16.49 -7.12
N LYS A 19 3.38 15.25 -7.62
CA LYS A 19 3.22 14.97 -9.06
C LYS A 19 1.76 14.97 -9.53
N GLY A 20 0.79 15.13 -8.62
CA GLY A 20 -0.65 15.07 -8.94
C GLY A 20 -1.10 13.72 -9.52
N LEU A 21 -0.43 12.62 -9.16
CA LEU A 21 -0.71 11.30 -9.71
C LEU A 21 -1.97 10.68 -9.09
N THR A 22 -2.79 10.05 -9.91
CA THR A 22 -3.94 9.25 -9.45
C THR A 22 -3.56 7.78 -9.33
N TRP A 23 -4.17 7.07 -8.37
CA TRP A 23 -3.94 5.62 -8.24
C TRP A 23 -4.34 4.83 -9.47
N ALA A 24 -5.30 5.32 -10.26
CA ALA A 24 -5.68 4.71 -11.53
C ALA A 24 -4.55 4.78 -12.57
N GLN A 25 -3.85 5.90 -12.69
CA GLN A 25 -2.69 6.04 -13.59
C GLN A 25 -1.56 5.09 -13.18
N VAL A 26 -1.28 4.99 -11.87
CA VAL A 26 -0.25 4.09 -11.34
C VAL A 26 -0.64 2.63 -11.59
N ALA A 27 -1.90 2.26 -11.38
CA ALA A 27 -2.40 0.92 -11.62
C ALA A 27 -2.30 0.51 -13.09
N ASN A 28 -2.65 1.43 -14.01
CA ASN A 28 -2.50 1.22 -15.46
C ASN A 28 -1.05 0.98 -15.87
N ALA A 29 -0.10 1.69 -15.26
CA ALA A 29 1.32 1.51 -15.54
C ALA A 29 1.87 0.18 -15.00
N VAL A 30 1.38 -0.26 -13.84
CA VAL A 30 1.80 -1.52 -13.19
C VAL A 30 1.10 -2.76 -13.78
N GLY A 31 -0.02 -2.57 -14.48
CA GLY A 31 -0.82 -3.65 -15.05
C GLY A 31 -1.60 -4.46 -14.02
N GLN A 32 -1.96 -3.84 -12.89
CA GLN A 32 -2.67 -4.48 -11.78
C GLN A 32 -3.93 -3.68 -11.40
N SER A 33 -4.78 -4.24 -10.54
CA SER A 33 -5.96 -3.52 -10.06
C SER A 33 -5.57 -2.31 -9.20
N LYS A 34 -6.41 -1.28 -9.23
CA LYS A 34 -6.21 -0.05 -8.46
C LYS A 34 -6.05 -0.35 -6.97
N GLU A 35 -6.86 -1.26 -6.45
CA GLU A 35 -6.88 -1.66 -5.05
C GLU A 35 -5.57 -2.36 -4.68
N TRP A 36 -5.09 -3.28 -5.54
CA TRP A 36 -3.84 -3.98 -5.32
C TRP A 36 -2.63 -3.04 -5.39
N THR A 37 -2.57 -2.18 -6.41
CA THR A 37 -1.47 -1.23 -6.59
C THR A 37 -1.42 -0.23 -5.44
N THR A 38 -2.59 0.26 -4.99
CA THR A 38 -2.68 1.12 -3.81
C THR A 38 -2.18 0.40 -2.56
N ALA A 39 -2.63 -0.84 -2.32
CA ALA A 39 -2.17 -1.63 -1.18
C ALA A 39 -0.65 -1.90 -1.23
N ALA A 40 -0.10 -2.17 -2.41
CA ALA A 40 1.32 -2.41 -2.61
C ALA A 40 2.17 -1.16 -2.36
N CYS A 41 1.73 0.01 -2.84
CA CYS A 41 2.37 1.30 -2.56
C CYS A 41 2.23 1.72 -1.08
N LEU A 42 1.17 1.30 -0.40
CA LEU A 42 0.97 1.49 1.04
C LEU A 42 1.70 0.45 1.91
N GLY A 43 2.52 -0.41 1.29
CA GLY A 43 3.34 -1.38 1.99
C GLY A 43 2.57 -2.58 2.53
N GLN A 44 1.37 -2.87 2.03
CA GLN A 44 0.57 -4.04 2.41
C GLN A 44 0.74 -5.24 1.46
N MET A 45 1.42 -5.03 0.33
CA MET A 45 1.76 -6.08 -0.64
C MET A 45 3.23 -5.97 -1.08
N GLN A 46 3.75 -7.07 -1.63
CA GLN A 46 5.04 -7.11 -2.33
C GLN A 46 4.81 -6.91 -3.83
N MET A 47 5.79 -6.30 -4.49
CA MET A 47 5.83 -6.16 -5.95
C MET A 47 6.88 -7.09 -6.54
N THR A 48 6.66 -7.53 -7.78
CA THR A 48 7.74 -8.12 -8.58
C THR A 48 8.78 -7.05 -8.96
N LYS A 49 9.97 -7.48 -9.39
CA LYS A 49 11.04 -6.55 -9.77
C LYS A 49 10.60 -5.57 -10.86
N GLU A 50 9.94 -6.06 -11.91
CA GLU A 50 9.43 -5.24 -13.01
C GLU A 50 8.43 -4.18 -12.53
N GLN A 51 7.49 -4.58 -11.68
CA GLN A 51 6.50 -3.68 -11.09
C GLN A 51 7.15 -2.63 -10.17
N ALA A 52 8.11 -3.06 -9.34
CA ALA A 52 8.83 -2.18 -8.43
C ALA A 52 9.68 -1.14 -9.19
N GLU A 53 10.26 -1.51 -10.33
CA GLU A 53 11.00 -0.57 -11.20
C GLU A 53 10.07 0.44 -11.87
N ILE A 54 8.89 0.03 -12.34
CA ILE A 54 7.88 0.94 -12.92
C ILE A 54 7.44 1.96 -11.86
N VAL A 55 7.12 1.50 -10.66
CA VAL A 55 6.73 2.35 -9.53
C VAL A 55 7.89 3.23 -9.08
N GLY A 56 9.11 2.70 -9.06
CA GLY A 56 10.32 3.45 -8.77
C GLY A 56 10.52 4.63 -9.73
N LYS A 57 10.32 4.41 -11.03
CA LYS A 57 10.38 5.48 -12.05
C LYS A 57 9.25 6.48 -11.93
N LEU A 58 8.02 6.03 -11.64
CA LEU A 58 6.87 6.92 -11.47
C LEU A 58 7.02 7.87 -10.28
N PHE A 59 7.57 7.37 -9.18
CA PHE A 59 7.71 8.13 -7.92
C PHE A 59 9.13 8.65 -7.65
N ASP A 60 10.04 8.52 -8.61
CA ASP A 60 11.48 8.86 -8.47
C ASP A 60 12.10 8.29 -7.18
N LEU A 61 11.84 7.01 -6.91
CA LEU A 61 12.39 6.31 -5.74
C LEU A 61 13.84 5.90 -6.00
N SER A 62 14.65 5.94 -4.95
CA SER A 62 16.01 5.40 -4.98
C SER A 62 16.00 3.87 -5.15
N GLU A 63 17.12 3.28 -5.60
CA GLU A 63 17.26 1.82 -5.76
C GLU A 63 16.96 1.05 -4.47
N GLU A 64 17.34 1.59 -3.31
CA GLU A 64 16.96 1.04 -2.00
C GLU A 64 15.44 0.95 -1.82
N GLY A 65 14.68 1.95 -2.28
CA GLY A 65 13.23 1.97 -2.19
C GLY A 65 12.58 0.91 -3.08
N ILE A 66 13.18 0.66 -4.25
CA ILE A 66 12.76 -0.40 -5.18
C ILE A 66 13.03 -1.79 -4.56
N ALA A 67 14.17 -1.97 -3.89
CA ALA A 67 14.47 -3.20 -3.16
C ALA A 67 13.46 -3.44 -2.03
N TRP A 68 13.11 -2.40 -1.27
CA TRP A 68 12.07 -2.47 -0.22
C TRP A 68 10.66 -2.76 -0.76
N LEU A 69 10.33 -2.43 -2.01
CA LEU A 69 9.06 -2.80 -2.64
C LEU A 69 8.94 -4.30 -2.94
N GLN A 70 10.06 -5.00 -3.04
CA GLN A 70 10.12 -6.43 -3.34
C GLN A 70 10.11 -7.30 -2.08
N THR A 71 10.31 -6.72 -0.88
CA THR A 71 10.28 -7.48 0.37
C THR A 71 8.85 -7.74 0.82
N VAL A 72 8.61 -8.92 1.41
CA VAL A 72 7.32 -9.27 2.01
C VAL A 72 7.09 -8.34 3.22
N PRO A 73 6.04 -7.51 3.23
CA PRO A 73 5.77 -6.66 4.38
C PRO A 73 5.03 -7.41 5.48
N TYR A 74 5.15 -6.91 6.70
CA TYR A 74 4.21 -7.25 7.76
C TYR A 74 2.85 -6.63 7.44
N LYS A 75 1.81 -7.45 7.36
CA LYS A 75 0.47 -7.02 6.91
C LYS A 75 -0.40 -6.62 8.09
N GLY A 76 -1.18 -5.56 7.88
CA GLY A 76 -2.12 -5.04 8.87
C GLY A 76 -1.46 -4.12 9.90
N SER A 77 -2.27 -3.22 10.46
CA SER A 77 -1.89 -2.40 11.60
C SER A 77 -2.27 -3.11 12.90
N ALA A 78 -1.41 -3.09 13.91
CA ALA A 78 -1.77 -3.57 15.24
C ALA A 78 -2.75 -2.60 15.92
N GLY A 79 -3.81 -3.13 16.53
CA GLY A 79 -4.77 -2.36 17.33
C GLY A 79 -6.08 -2.02 16.61
N LEU A 80 -7.05 -1.52 17.38
CA LEU A 80 -8.33 -1.04 16.86
C LEU A 80 -8.11 0.28 16.09
N PRO A 81 -8.65 0.41 14.86
CA PRO A 81 -8.55 1.66 14.13
C PRO A 81 -9.31 2.76 14.85
N HIS A 82 -8.66 3.90 15.05
CA HIS A 82 -9.27 5.10 15.64
C HIS A 82 -10.11 5.89 14.62
N ASP A 83 -9.91 5.65 13.33
CA ASP A 83 -10.70 6.26 12.26
C ASP A 83 -12.15 5.73 12.29
N PRO A 84 -13.18 6.60 12.31
CA PRO A 84 -14.57 6.17 12.41
C PRO A 84 -15.04 5.25 11.27
N LEU A 85 -14.55 5.44 10.05
CA LEU A 85 -14.95 4.61 8.90
C LEU A 85 -14.32 3.23 8.98
N LEU A 86 -13.04 3.15 9.32
CA LEU A 86 -12.36 1.89 9.55
C LEU A 86 -12.94 1.14 10.76
N TYR A 87 -13.33 1.86 11.82
CA TYR A 87 -14.01 1.27 12.98
C TYR A 87 -15.36 0.65 12.59
N ARG A 88 -16.16 1.34 11.78
CA ARG A 88 -17.43 0.80 11.26
C ARG A 88 -17.23 -0.44 10.40
N LEU A 89 -16.20 -0.47 9.54
CA LEU A 89 -15.89 -1.66 8.77
C LEU A 89 -15.51 -2.85 9.68
N ASN A 90 -14.72 -2.58 10.72
CA ASN A 90 -14.38 -3.58 11.73
C ASN A 90 -15.63 -4.09 12.49
N GLU A 91 -16.57 -3.22 12.84
CA GLU A 91 -17.84 -3.60 13.49
C GLU A 91 -18.66 -4.56 12.62
N VAL A 92 -18.79 -4.27 11.32
CA VAL A 92 -19.48 -5.16 10.36
C VAL A 92 -18.80 -6.53 10.32
N ILE A 93 -17.47 -6.58 10.23
CA ILE A 93 -16.71 -7.83 10.24
C ILE A 93 -16.97 -8.62 11.53
N LEU A 94 -16.91 -7.98 12.70
CA LEU A 94 -17.14 -8.64 13.98
C LEU A 94 -18.56 -9.21 14.12
N ILE A 95 -19.58 -8.47 13.65
CA ILE A 95 -20.98 -8.93 13.65
C ILE A 95 -21.14 -10.12 12.70
N VAL A 96 -20.65 -10.00 11.47
CA VAL A 96 -20.79 -11.04 10.44
C VAL A 96 -20.01 -12.30 10.79
N CYS A 97 -18.78 -12.17 11.29
CA CYS A 97 -17.97 -13.31 11.74
C CYS A 97 -18.63 -14.11 12.87
N LYS A 98 -19.44 -13.46 13.72
CA LYS A 98 -20.21 -14.16 14.77
C LYS A 98 -21.26 -15.08 14.15
N CYS A 99 -21.84 -14.73 13.01
CA CYS A 99 -22.77 -15.60 12.28
C CYS A 99 -22.08 -16.83 11.69
N PHE A 100 -20.82 -16.73 11.26
CA PHE A 100 -20.03 -17.87 10.73
C PHE A 100 -19.54 -18.85 11.81
N ARG A 101 -19.73 -18.52 13.09
CA ARG A 101 -19.37 -19.39 14.22
C ARG A 101 -20.49 -20.36 14.62
N LEU A 102 -21.71 -20.14 14.13
CA LEU A 102 -22.85 -21.05 14.26
C LEU A 102 -22.90 -22.01 13.06
#